data_AF-A0A9J6BT75-F1
#
_entry.id   AF-A0A9J6BT75-F1
#
_cell.length_a   1.000
_cell.length_b   1.000
_cell.length_c   1.000
_cell.angle_alpha   90.00
_cell.angle_beta   90.00
_cell.angle_gamma   90.00
#
_symmetry.space_group_name_H-M   'P 1'
#
loop_
_entity.id
_entity.type
_entity.pdbx_description
1 polymer ?
#
loop_
_entity_poly.entity_id
_entity_poly.type
_entity_poly.pdbx_seq_one_letter_code
_entity_poly.pdbx_strand_id
1 'polypeptide(L)'
;MKFLRFLLFLIPCVSANEIYCNFGNVRSSVNAKIYYCILHQDPSITLPNSVITKANGTHQPSKSHADVQGFYSTSSSKIIHYISHGLSKIFPNLIAIDIGNGRIKEIHQNDFEEYPNLKQLDSYNNDIKYLEKNLFKFNT
;
A
#
# COMPACT_ATOMS: atom_id res chain seq x y z
N MET A 1 -19.26 45.47 26.56
CA MET A 1 -18.14 44.56 26.25
C MET A 1 -18.59 43.12 26.53
N LYS A 2 -18.89 42.34 25.48
CA LYS A 2 -19.14 40.89 25.59
C LYS A 2 -17.99 40.18 24.88
N PHE A 3 -17.15 39.47 25.64
CA PHE A 3 -16.14 38.58 25.08
C PHE A 3 -16.81 37.27 24.66
N LEU A 4 -16.83 37.02 23.35
CA LEU A 4 -17.26 35.75 22.79
C LEU A 4 -16.10 34.75 22.93
N ARG A 5 -16.22 33.80 23.86
CA ARG A 5 -15.30 32.66 23.98
C ARG A 5 -15.55 31.71 22.81
N PHE A 6 -14.63 31.68 21.85
CA PHE A 6 -14.56 30.59 20.87
C PHE A 6 -14.09 29.32 21.58
N LEU A 7 -15.01 28.41 21.88
CA LEU A 7 -14.68 27.01 22.09
C LEU A 7 -14.26 26.43 20.74
N LEU A 8 -12.96 26.44 20.48
CA LEU A 8 -12.34 25.61 19.44
C LEU A 8 -12.56 24.16 19.86
N PHE A 9 -13.62 23.53 19.35
CA PHE A 9 -13.68 22.09 19.33
C PHE A 9 -12.49 21.62 18.49
N LEU A 10 -11.54 20.95 19.13
CA LEU A 10 -10.57 20.11 18.46
C LEU A 10 -11.38 19.08 17.66
N ILE A 11 -11.57 19.34 16.37
CA ILE A 11 -12.02 18.31 15.44
C ILE A 11 -11.01 17.18 15.60
N PRO A 12 -11.44 15.96 15.98
CA PRO A 12 -10.51 14.85 16.01
C PRO A 12 -9.91 14.75 14.61
N CYS A 13 -8.59 14.94 14.56
CA CYS A 13 -7.79 14.72 13.38
C CYS A 13 -8.18 13.34 12.83
N VAL A 14 -8.84 13.29 11.67
CA VAL A 14 -9.07 12.04 10.96
C VAL A 14 -7.67 11.47 10.74
N SER A 15 -7.38 10.34 11.36
CA SER A 15 -6.06 9.72 11.28
C SER A 15 -5.73 9.45 9.81
N ALA A 16 -4.80 10.23 9.27
CA ALA A 16 -4.17 9.98 7.99
C ALA A 16 -3.69 8.53 7.91
N ASN A 17 -3.79 7.92 6.72
CA ASN A 17 -3.33 6.56 6.33
C ASN A 17 -4.44 5.50 6.11
N GLU A 18 -5.63 5.93 5.72
CA GLU A 18 -6.63 5.03 5.12
C GLU A 18 -6.47 5.01 3.58
N ILE A 19 -6.66 3.84 2.97
CA ILE A 19 -6.70 3.66 1.51
C ILE A 19 -8.08 3.23 1.04
N TYR A 20 -8.40 3.49 -0.23
CA TYR A 20 -9.64 3.06 -0.85
C TYR A 20 -9.37 2.15 -2.05
N CYS A 21 -9.83 0.91 -1.96
CA CYS A 21 -9.60 -0.14 -2.95
C CYS A 21 -10.87 -0.37 -3.77
N ASN A 22 -10.68 -0.56 -5.07
CA ASN A 22 -11.61 -1.34 -5.88
C ASN A 22 -11.14 -2.79 -5.87
N PHE A 23 -11.93 -3.70 -5.31
CA PHE A 23 -11.51 -5.08 -5.15
C PHE A 23 -11.96 -5.94 -6.33
N GLY A 24 -11.02 -6.63 -6.97
CA GLY A 24 -11.30 -7.37 -8.18
C GLY A 24 -10.24 -8.42 -8.51
N ASN A 25 -10.59 -9.31 -9.42
CA ASN A 25 -9.63 -10.30 -9.91
C ASN A 25 -8.84 -9.74 -11.09
N VAL A 26 -7.52 -9.86 -11.04
CA VAL A 26 -6.62 -9.44 -12.12
C VAL A 26 -5.68 -10.61 -12.44
N ARG A 27 -5.24 -10.69 -13.69
CA ARG A 27 -4.20 -11.65 -14.09
C ARG A 27 -2.86 -11.20 -13.53
N SER A 28 -2.11 -12.13 -12.94
CA SER A 28 -0.78 -11.90 -12.40
C SER A 28 0.21 -12.84 -13.08
N SER A 29 1.49 -12.44 -13.10
CA SER A 29 2.59 -13.27 -13.57
C SER A 29 2.89 -14.46 -12.66
N VAL A 30 2.50 -14.38 -11.37
CA VAL A 30 2.69 -15.46 -10.39
C VAL A 30 1.58 -16.51 -10.49
N ASN A 31 0.35 -16.06 -10.71
CA ASN A 31 -0.85 -16.89 -10.67
C ASN A 31 -1.85 -16.43 -11.73
N ALA A 32 -2.52 -17.39 -12.38
CA ALA A 32 -3.46 -17.13 -13.48
C ALA A 32 -4.55 -16.09 -13.13
N LYS A 33 -4.95 -16.03 -11.85
CA LYS A 33 -5.94 -15.08 -11.35
C LYS A 33 -5.73 -14.88 -9.84
N ILE A 34 -5.51 -13.64 -9.42
CA ILE A 34 -5.43 -13.29 -8.00
C ILE A 34 -6.35 -12.12 -7.69
N TYR A 35 -6.77 -12.03 -6.44
CA TYR A 35 -7.70 -11.02 -5.97
C TYR A 35 -6.92 -9.81 -5.44
N TYR A 36 -7.14 -8.65 -6.04
CA TYR A 36 -6.39 -7.43 -5.78
C TYR A 36 -7.19 -6.41 -4.98
N CYS A 37 -6.49 -5.63 -4.15
CA CYS A 37 -6.84 -4.24 -3.91
C CYS A 37 -6.29 -3.39 -5.06
N ILE A 38 -7.16 -2.68 -5.78
CA ILE A 38 -6.78 -1.75 -6.85
C ILE A 38 -7.01 -0.33 -6.37
N LEU A 39 -5.94 0.43 -6.19
CA LEU A 39 -6.03 1.85 -5.85
C LEU A 39 -6.32 2.69 -7.11
N HIS A 40 -7.32 3.56 -6.99
CA HIS A 40 -7.64 4.57 -8.01
C HIS A 40 -7.05 5.94 -7.69
N GLN A 41 -6.78 6.20 -6.41
CA GLN A 41 -6.07 7.37 -5.92
C GLN A 41 -4.99 6.88 -4.97
N ASP A 42 -3.74 7.27 -5.22
CA ASP A 42 -2.67 6.87 -4.35
C ASP A 42 -2.72 7.64 -3.05
N PRO A 43 -2.51 6.98 -1.90
CA PRO A 43 -2.00 7.71 -0.75
C PRO A 43 -0.65 8.28 -1.21
N SER A 44 -0.49 9.60 -1.20
CA SER A 44 0.83 10.19 -1.42
C SER A 44 1.77 9.73 -0.30
N ILE A 45 2.50 8.62 -0.53
CA ILE A 45 3.47 8.06 0.43
C ILE A 45 4.77 8.83 0.26
N THR A 46 4.80 10.03 0.82
CA THR A 46 5.93 10.96 0.73
C THR A 46 6.82 10.93 1.97
N LEU A 47 6.41 10.22 3.03
CA LEU A 47 7.16 10.09 4.27
C LEU A 47 7.70 8.65 4.42
N PRO A 48 8.94 8.50 4.92
CA PRO A 48 9.48 7.18 5.24
C PRO A 48 8.66 6.54 6.36
N ASN A 49 8.60 5.20 6.36
CA ASN A 49 7.88 4.41 7.37
C ASN A 49 6.38 4.73 7.49
N SER A 50 5.75 5.25 6.42
CA SER A 50 4.31 5.50 6.41
C SER A 50 3.54 4.20 6.63
N VAL A 51 2.65 4.17 7.62
CA VAL A 51 1.89 2.96 8.00
C VAL A 51 0.44 3.10 7.55
N ILE A 52 0.01 2.29 6.58
CA ILE A 52 -1.40 2.17 6.20
C ILE A 52 -2.11 1.36 7.29
N THR A 53 -3.15 1.94 7.87
CA THR A 53 -3.86 1.35 9.03
C THR A 53 -5.19 0.75 8.66
N LYS A 54 -5.77 1.14 7.51
CA LYS A 54 -7.10 0.71 7.10
C LYS A 54 -7.27 0.74 5.59
N ALA A 55 -8.00 -0.24 5.06
CA ALA A 55 -8.44 -0.27 3.67
C ALA A 55 -9.96 -0.34 3.59
N ASN A 56 -10.55 0.59 2.84
CA ASN A 56 -11.98 0.67 2.58
C ASN A 56 -12.29 0.23 1.15
N GLY A 57 -13.54 -0.13 0.89
CA GLY A 57 -14.04 -0.54 -0.43
C GLY A 57 -15.02 -1.70 -0.33
N THR A 58 -15.71 -1.98 -1.43
CA THR A 58 -16.69 -3.08 -1.49
C THR A 58 -16.07 -4.30 -2.14
N HIS A 59 -16.09 -5.43 -1.43
CA HIS A 59 -15.63 -6.71 -1.95
C HIS A 59 -16.67 -7.37 -2.88
N GLN A 60 -16.20 -8.33 -3.67
CA GLN A 60 -17.08 -9.26 -4.37
C GLN A 60 -17.81 -10.15 -3.33
N PRO A 61 -18.97 -10.73 -3.67
CA PRO A 61 -19.62 -11.70 -2.79
C PRO A 61 -18.64 -12.79 -2.35
N SER A 62 -18.73 -13.20 -1.08
CA SER A 62 -17.85 -14.19 -0.42
C SER A 62 -16.36 -13.85 -0.41
N LYS A 63 -15.98 -12.58 -0.64
CA LYS A 63 -14.59 -12.11 -0.54
C LYS A 63 -14.41 -11.11 0.59
N SER A 64 -13.18 -11.07 1.10
CA SER A 64 -12.77 -10.23 2.23
C SER A 64 -11.33 -9.73 2.04
N HIS A 65 -10.84 -8.91 2.97
CA HIS A 65 -9.43 -8.51 3.01
C HIS A 65 -8.47 -9.70 3.10
N ALA A 66 -8.88 -10.81 3.74
CA ALA A 66 -8.06 -12.02 3.82
C ALA A 66 -7.90 -12.73 2.47
N ASP A 67 -8.80 -12.50 1.52
CA ASP A 67 -8.68 -13.04 0.16
C ASP A 67 -7.75 -12.21 -0.73
N VAL A 68 -7.35 -11.01 -0.29
CA VAL A 68 -6.51 -10.12 -1.09
C VAL A 68 -5.09 -10.67 -1.13
N GLN A 69 -4.62 -10.91 -2.35
CA GLN A 69 -3.31 -11.47 -2.68
C GLN A 69 -2.45 -10.48 -3.45
N GLY A 70 -3.06 -9.47 -4.08
CA GLY A 70 -2.36 -8.46 -4.84
C GLY A 70 -2.67 -7.06 -4.34
N PHE A 71 -1.66 -6.19 -4.37
CA PHE A 71 -1.81 -4.77 -4.14
C PHE A 71 -1.28 -4.01 -5.35
N TYR A 72 -2.13 -3.24 -6.02
CA TYR A 72 -1.80 -2.55 -7.25
C TYR A 72 -2.46 -1.18 -7.30
N SER A 73 -1.84 -0.23 -8.02
CA SER A 73 -2.42 1.08 -8.29
C SER A 73 -2.42 1.38 -9.78
N THR A 74 -3.58 1.80 -10.29
CA THR A 74 -3.76 2.23 -11.70
C THR A 74 -3.37 3.68 -11.94
N SER A 75 -3.10 4.45 -10.90
CA SER A 75 -2.82 5.87 -11.02
C SER A 75 -1.51 6.11 -11.75
N SER A 76 -1.52 7.03 -12.70
CA SER A 76 -0.32 7.48 -13.44
C SER A 76 0.40 8.65 -12.75
N SER A 77 -0.23 9.27 -11.75
CA SER A 77 0.31 10.39 -10.99
C SER A 77 0.76 9.97 -9.59
N LYS A 78 1.35 8.78 -9.45
CA LYS A 78 1.76 8.29 -8.13
C LYS A 78 2.91 9.14 -7.60
N ILE A 79 2.77 9.60 -6.36
CA ILE A 79 3.88 10.19 -5.60
C ILE A 79 4.22 9.22 -4.46
N ILE A 80 4.72 8.04 -4.85
CA ILE A 80 5.22 7.03 -3.92
C ILE A 80 6.73 7.20 -3.87
N HIS A 81 7.24 7.73 -2.75
CA HIS A 81 8.68 7.88 -2.52
C HIS A 81 9.24 6.73 -1.68
N TYR A 82 8.38 6.07 -0.90
CA TYR A 82 8.73 5.01 0.03
C TYR A 82 7.72 3.87 -0.05
N ILE A 83 8.15 2.67 0.32
CA ILE A 83 7.26 1.53 0.51
C ILE A 83 6.52 1.73 1.83
N SER A 84 5.18 1.61 1.81
CA SER A 84 4.37 1.70 3.02
C SER A 84 4.40 0.39 3.82
N HIS A 85 4.21 0.51 5.13
CA HIS A 85 4.04 -0.61 6.05
C HIS A 85 2.58 -0.78 6.47
N GLY A 86 2.27 -1.87 7.18
CA GLY A 86 0.97 -2.16 7.74
C GLY A 86 -0.01 -2.83 6.77
N LEU A 87 0.31 -2.91 5.48
CA LEU A 87 -0.53 -3.58 4.50
C LEU A 87 -0.68 -5.07 4.81
N SER A 88 0.36 -5.71 5.34
CA SER A 88 0.32 -7.12 5.78
C SER A 88 -0.70 -7.39 6.89
N LYS A 89 -0.98 -6.40 7.75
CA LYS A 89 -2.00 -6.52 8.82
C LYS A 89 -3.42 -6.45 8.28
N ILE A 90 -3.58 -5.78 7.14
CA ILE A 90 -4.86 -5.61 6.46
C ILE A 90 -5.10 -6.78 5.49
N PHE A 91 -4.09 -7.11 4.70
CA PHE A 91 -4.09 -8.14 3.66
C PHE A 91 -3.04 -9.21 3.99
N PRO A 92 -3.36 -10.18 4.87
CA PRO A 92 -2.36 -11.13 5.40
C PRO A 92 -1.78 -12.10 4.38
N ASN A 93 -2.42 -12.24 3.21
CA ASN A 93 -2.05 -13.20 2.17
C ASN A 93 -1.46 -12.52 0.93
N LEU A 94 -0.88 -11.32 1.05
CA LEU A 94 -0.22 -10.63 -0.06
C LEU A 94 0.94 -11.45 -0.62
N ILE A 95 0.90 -11.66 -1.94
CA ILE A 95 1.94 -12.32 -2.72
C ILE A 95 2.48 -11.43 -3.84
N ALA A 96 1.76 -10.37 -4.21
CA ALA A 96 2.15 -9.46 -5.29
C ALA A 96 1.94 -8.00 -4.87
N ILE A 97 2.97 -7.17 -5.03
CA ILE A 97 2.92 -5.74 -4.74
C ILE A 97 3.45 -4.97 -5.96
N ASP A 98 2.71 -3.96 -6.40
CA ASP A 98 3.14 -2.98 -7.38
C ASP A 98 3.44 -1.64 -6.70
N ILE A 99 4.67 -1.19 -6.87
CA ILE A 99 5.20 0.11 -6.48
C ILE A 99 5.68 0.90 -7.71
N GLY A 100 5.22 0.53 -8.91
CA GLY A 100 5.63 1.11 -10.19
C GLY A 100 5.06 2.51 -10.41
N ASN A 101 5.70 3.28 -11.29
CA ASN A 101 5.40 4.69 -11.58
C ASN A 101 5.52 5.62 -10.35
N GLY A 102 6.40 5.28 -9.40
CA GLY A 102 6.73 6.12 -8.25
C GLY A 102 7.99 6.96 -8.45
N ARG A 103 8.61 7.37 -7.34
CA ARG A 103 9.94 7.99 -7.28
C ARG A 103 10.80 7.36 -6.20
N ILE A 104 10.66 6.04 -6.03
CA ILE A 104 11.43 5.28 -5.07
C ILE A 104 12.88 5.27 -5.53
N LYS A 105 13.80 5.64 -4.62
CA LYS A 105 15.24 5.75 -4.90
C LYS A 105 16.05 4.59 -4.34
N GLU A 106 15.57 4.03 -3.24
CA GLU A 106 16.27 3.01 -2.47
C GLU A 106 15.24 1.99 -2.02
N ILE A 107 15.63 0.71 -2.03
CA ILE A 107 14.82 -0.37 -1.48
C ILE A 107 15.71 -1.20 -0.56
N HIS A 108 15.25 -1.36 0.67
CA HIS A 108 15.93 -2.04 1.77
C HIS A 108 15.24 -3.36 2.09
N GLN A 109 15.97 -4.32 2.65
CA GLN A 109 15.43 -5.65 3.00
C GLN A 109 14.25 -5.54 3.99
N ASN A 110 14.28 -4.54 4.87
CA ASN A 110 13.25 -4.31 5.87
C ASN A 110 11.94 -3.76 5.29
N ASP A 111 11.96 -3.21 4.07
CA ASP A 111 10.74 -2.78 3.37
C ASP A 111 9.82 -3.97 3.08
N PHE A 112 10.37 -5.19 3.05
CA PHE A 112 9.64 -6.42 2.75
C PHE A 112 9.53 -7.41 3.91
N GLU A 113 10.02 -7.05 5.11
CA GLU A 113 10.00 -7.92 6.29
C GLU A 113 8.58 -8.35 6.67
N GLU A 114 7.59 -7.48 6.48
CA GLU A 114 6.20 -7.76 6.86
C GLU A 114 5.41 -8.57 5.82
N TYR A 115 5.99 -8.89 4.65
CA TYR A 115 5.31 -9.60 3.56
C TYR A 115 5.87 -11.01 3.36
N PRO A 116 5.75 -11.95 4.32
CA PRO A 116 6.45 -13.24 4.26
C PRO A 116 6.10 -14.10 3.04
N ASN A 117 4.94 -13.86 2.43
CA ASN A 117 4.44 -14.58 1.26
C ASN A 117 4.72 -13.86 -0.08
N LEU A 118 5.47 -12.75 -0.08
CA LEU A 118 5.72 -11.95 -1.28
C LEU A 118 6.52 -12.74 -2.33
N LYS A 119 5.97 -12.83 -3.54
CA LYS A 119 6.54 -13.56 -4.69
C LYS A 119 6.78 -12.66 -5.90
N GLN A 120 6.09 -11.55 -5.99
CA GLN A 120 6.21 -10.59 -7.08
C GLN A 120 6.26 -9.16 -6.54
N LEU A 121 7.27 -8.42 -7.00
CA LEU A 121 7.42 -6.99 -6.80
C LEU A 121 7.56 -6.32 -8.16
N ASP A 122 6.58 -5.49 -8.52
CA ASP A 122 6.64 -4.68 -9.73
C ASP A 122 7.10 -3.27 -9.37
N SER A 123 8.32 -2.89 -9.77
CA SER A 123 8.94 -1.61 -9.41
C SER A 123 9.31 -0.75 -10.62
N TYR A 124 8.65 -0.97 -11.76
CA TYR A 124 8.95 -0.29 -13.03
C TYR A 124 8.77 1.23 -12.93
N ASN A 125 9.53 1.99 -13.73
CA ASN A 125 9.41 3.45 -13.81
C ASN A 125 9.52 4.14 -12.44
N ASN A 126 10.60 3.82 -11.71
CA ASN A 126 11.06 4.50 -10.49
C ASN A 126 12.50 5.03 -10.69
N ASP A 127 13.01 5.76 -9.69
CA ASP A 127 14.37 6.32 -9.69
C ASP A 127 15.37 5.48 -8.87
N ILE A 128 15.22 4.15 -8.88
CA ILE A 128 15.97 3.24 -8.00
C ILE A 128 17.47 3.31 -8.36
N LYS A 129 18.28 3.72 -7.39
CA LYS A 129 19.74 3.79 -7.47
C LYS A 129 20.43 2.79 -6.54
N TYR A 130 19.70 2.29 -5.54
CA TYR A 130 20.21 1.36 -4.56
C TYR A 130 19.20 0.25 -4.29
N LEU A 131 19.69 -0.99 -4.30
CA LEU A 131 18.98 -2.19 -3.86
C LEU A 131 19.87 -2.90 -2.85
N GLU A 132 19.35 -3.15 -1.65
CA GLU A 132 20.11 -3.87 -0.65
C GLU A 132 20.34 -5.35 -1.06
N LYS A 133 21.51 -5.89 -0.70
CA LYS A 133 21.81 -7.31 -0.89
C LYS A 133 20.82 -8.16 -0.07
N ASN A 134 20.36 -9.26 -0.66
CA ASN A 134 19.37 -10.16 -0.04
C ASN A 134 18.03 -9.47 0.24
N LEU A 135 17.59 -8.62 -0.69
CA LEU A 135 16.37 -7.84 -0.60
C LEU A 135 15.14 -8.66 -0.14
N PHE A 136 15.03 -9.90 -0.61
CA PHE A 136 13.90 -10.80 -0.30
C PHE A 136 14.20 -11.84 0.78
N LYS A 137 15.14 -11.56 1.70
CA LYS A 137 15.55 -12.52 2.76
C LYS A 137 14.38 -13.00 3.62
N PHE A 138 13.34 -12.19 3.79
CA PHE A 138 12.18 -12.48 4.65
C PHE A 138 10.99 -13.08 3.88
N ASN A 139 11.12 -13.27 2.56
CA ASN A 139 10.03 -13.72 1.70
C ASN A 139 10.35 -15.14 1.19
N THR A 140 9.53 -16.12 1.54
CA THR A 140 9.78 -17.57 1.29
C THR A 140 8.64 -18.27 0.56
#